data_AF-A0A6A8LDD8-F1
#
_entry.id   AF-A0A6A8LDD8-F1
#
_cell.length_a   1.000
_cell.length_b   1.000
_cell.length_c   1.000
_cell.angle_alpha   90.00
_cell.angle_beta   90.00
_cell.angle_gamma   90.00
#
_symmetry.space_group_name_H-M   'P 1'
#
loop_
_entity.id
_entity.type
_entity.pdbx_description
1 polymer ?
#
loop_
_entity_poly.entity_id
_entity_poly.type
_entity_poly.pdbx_seq_one_letter_code
_entity_poly.pdbx_strand_id
1 'polypeptide(L)' 'MKNQKMTPKCLLVKAAEQVEDKREEYKEVLLQLNRMLKRAEPHNEWSDRLRHTYEQMKEYALFVQSIEMFLRSSAKKMK' A
#
# COMPACT_ATOMS: atom_id res chain seq x y z
N MET A 1 -19.29 11.73 -29.79
CA MET A 1 -18.63 11.65 -28.46
C MET A 1 -17.14 11.84 -28.68
N LYS A 2 -16.53 12.89 -28.12
CA LYS A 2 -15.08 13.14 -28.31
C LYS A 2 -14.31 12.04 -27.58
N ASN A 3 -13.60 11.18 -28.32
CA ASN A 3 -12.60 10.29 -27.77
C ASN A 3 -11.57 11.13 -27.01
N GLN A 4 -11.70 11.24 -25.69
CA GLN A 4 -10.67 11.80 -24.85
C GLN A 4 -9.46 10.87 -24.98
N LYS A 5 -8.47 11.25 -25.80
CA LYS A 5 -7.18 10.56 -25.83
C LYS A 5 -6.58 10.68 -24.43
N MET A 6 -6.63 9.59 -23.67
CA MET A 6 -6.02 9.52 -22.35
C MET A 6 -4.52 9.76 -22.52
N THR A 7 -4.01 10.87 -22.00
CA THR A 7 -2.58 11.16 -22.08
C THR A 7 -1.79 10.21 -21.17
N PRO A 8 -0.53 9.91 -21.47
CA PRO A 8 0.33 9.11 -20.58
C PRO A 8 0.37 9.66 -19.14
N LYS A 9 0.37 10.99 -18.99
CA LYS A 9 0.25 11.67 -17.70
C LYS A 9 -1.04 11.30 -16.95
N CYS A 10 -2.19 11.32 -17.63
CA CYS A 10 -3.47 10.96 -17.04
C CYS A 10 -3.51 9.48 -16.59
N LEU A 11 -2.88 8.58 -17.37
CA LEU A 11 -2.74 7.17 -17.00
C LEU A 11 -1.91 6.99 -15.72
N LEU A 12 -0.79 7.70 -15.58
CA LEU A 12 0.05 7.63 -14.38
C LEU A 12 -0.65 8.16 -13.13
N VAL A 13 -1.44 9.23 -13.26
CA VAL A 13 -2.24 9.77 -12.14
C VAL A 13 -3.28 8.74 -11.70
N LYS A 14 -4.04 8.17 -12.64
CA LYS A 14 -5.03 7.13 -12.33
C LYS A 14 -4.41 5.89 -11.69
N ALA A 15 -3.25 5.47 -12.17
CA ALA A 15 -2.52 4.35 -11.56
C ALA A 15 -2.08 4.68 -10.12
N ALA A 16 -1.61 5.90 -9.86
CA ALA A 16 -1.24 6.32 -8.50
C ALA A 16 -2.45 6.34 -7.55
N GLU A 17 -3.60 6.83 -8.01
CA GLU A 17 -4.86 6.82 -7.24
C GLU A 17 -5.28 5.38 -6.91
N GLN A 18 -5.25 4.47 -7.88
CA GLN A 18 -5.56 3.05 -7.65
C GLN A 18 -4.61 2.38 -6.64
N VAL A 19 -3.31 2.73 -6.69
CA VAL A 19 -2.32 2.22 -5.73
C VAL A 19 -2.58 2.78 -4.33
N GLU A 20 -2.93 4.07 -4.23
CA GLU A 20 -3.28 4.70 -2.96
C GLU A 20 -4.52 4.07 -2.34
N ASP A 21 -5.60 3.90 -3.11
CA ASP A 21 -6.85 3.26 -2.65
C ASP A 21 -6.56 1.87 -2.06
N LYS A 22 -5.80 1.05 -2.79
CA LYS A 22 -5.41 -0.28 -2.32
C LYS A 22 -4.51 -0.25 -1.10
N ARG A 23 -3.65 0.75 -0.97
CA ARG A 23 -2.83 0.94 0.22
C ARG A 23 -3.68 1.31 1.43
N GLU A 24 -4.70 2.15 1.28
CA GLU A 24 -5.62 2.49 2.38
C GLU A 24 -6.41 1.27 2.86
N GLU A 25 -6.98 0.47 1.95
CA GLU A 25 -7.62 -0.80 2.29
C GLU A 25 -6.67 -1.72 3.08
N TYR A 26 -5.41 -1.81 2.64
CA TYR A 26 -4.40 -2.64 3.28
C TYR A 26 -4.03 -2.15 4.69
N LYS A 27 -4.00 -0.83 4.92
CA LYS A 27 -3.73 -0.25 6.25
C LYS A 27 -4.73 -0.73 7.29
N GLU A 28 -5.99 -0.89 6.93
CA GLU A 28 -7.01 -1.40 7.87
C GLU A 28 -6.69 -2.83 8.33
N VAL A 29 -6.28 -3.70 7.41
CA VAL A 29 -5.87 -5.08 7.73
C VAL A 29 -4.63 -5.07 8.64
N LEU A 30 -3.64 -4.22 8.33
CA LEU A 30 -2.43 -4.09 9.15
C LEU A 30 -2.75 -3.58 10.57
N LEU A 31 -3.72 -2.67 10.72
CA LEU A 31 -4.20 -2.20 12.01
C LEU A 31 -4.89 -3.30 12.81
N GLN A 32 -5.71 -4.13 12.17
CA GLN A 32 -6.33 -5.28 12.82
C GLN A 32 -5.27 -6.29 13.31
N LEU A 33 -4.28 -6.58 12.47
CA LEU A 33 -3.18 -7.49 12.82
C LEU A 33 -2.37 -6.96 14.02
N ASN A 34 -2.08 -5.65 14.04
CA ASN A 34 -1.40 -5.02 15.18
C ASN A 34 -2.22 -5.11 16.47
N ARG A 35 -3.56 -4.98 16.39
CA ARG A 35 -4.44 -5.17 17.56
C ARG A 35 -4.42 -6.61 18.06
N MET A 36 -4.39 -7.60 17.17
CA MET A 36 -4.22 -9.01 17.55
C MET A 36 -2.88 -9.24 18.24
N LEU A 37 -1.80 -8.68 17.69
CA LEU A 37 -0.46 -8.80 18.24
C LEU A 37 -0.35 -8.22 19.66
N LYS A 38 -0.96 -7.06 19.91
CA LYS A 38 -1.02 -6.45 21.25
C LYS A 38 -1.78 -7.26 22.30
N ARG A 39 -2.65 -8.18 21.86
CA ARG A 39 -3.45 -9.05 22.73
C ARG A 39 -2.87 -10.47 22.85
N ALA A 40 -1.90 -10.82 22.00
CA ALA A 40 -1.30 -12.13 22.00
C ALA A 40 -0.44 -12.31 23.26
N GLU A 41 -0.50 -13.50 23.87
CA GLU A 41 0.43 -13.85 24.94
C GLU A 41 1.87 -13.87 24.40
N PRO A 42 2.83 -13.32 25.15
CA PRO A 42 4.23 -13.35 24.75
C PRO A 42 4.79 -14.78 24.80
N HIS A 43 5.80 -15.06 23.96
CA HIS A 43 6.56 -16.32 23.95
C HIS A 43 5.76 -17.58 23.59
N ASN A 44 4.72 -17.45 22.75
CA ASN A 44 4.12 -18.58 22.06
C ASN A 44 4.47 -18.57 20.56
N GLU A 45 4.59 -19.74 19.94
CA GLU A 45 4.95 -19.91 18.53
C GLU A 45 4.04 -19.08 17.60
N TRP A 46 2.75 -19.01 17.92
CA TRP A 46 1.75 -18.25 17.17
C TRP A 46 2.01 -16.73 17.22
N SER A 47 2.49 -16.20 18.33
CA SER A 47 2.78 -14.79 18.55
C SER A 47 4.02 -14.35 17.77
N ASP A 48 5.03 -15.22 17.68
CA ASP A 48 6.22 -14.98 16.88
C ASP A 48 5.91 -15.02 15.39
N ARG A 49 5.10 -16.01 14.96
CA ARG A 49 4.62 -16.09 13.57
C ARG A 49 3.77 -14.87 13.20
N LEU A 50 2.87 -14.45 14.09
CA LEU A 50 2.04 -13.26 13.90
C LEU A 50 2.88 -11.98 13.79
N ARG A 51 3.93 -11.86 14.60
CA ARG A 51 4.88 -10.74 14.55
C ARG A 51 5.63 -10.72 13.23
N HIS A 52 6.15 -11.86 12.80
CA HIS A 52 6.83 -11.99 11.53
C HIS A 52 5.93 -11.59 10.35
N THR A 53 4.68 -12.08 10.32
CA THR A 53 3.71 -11.68 9.30
C THR A 53 3.42 -10.17 9.36
N TYR A 54 3.26 -9.60 10.55
CA TYR A 54 3.05 -8.16 10.69
C TYR A 54 4.22 -7.32 10.14
N GLU A 55 5.46 -7.73 10.40
CA GLU A 55 6.65 -7.07 9.89
C GLU A 55 6.73 -7.14 8.36
N GLN A 56 6.51 -8.32 7.77
CA GLN A 56 6.45 -8.49 6.31
C GLN A 56 5.37 -7.62 5.68
N MET A 57 4.18 -7.58 6.29
CA MET A 57 3.08 -6.76 5.80
C MET A 57 3.41 -5.26 5.87
N LYS A 58 4.09 -4.82 6.93
CA LYS A 58 4.55 -3.44 7.07
C LYS A 58 5.56 -3.05 5.98
N GLU A 59 6.50 -3.94 5.65
CA GLU A 59 7.45 -3.73 4.55
C GLU A 59 6.74 -3.65 3.20
N TYR A 60 5.78 -4.54 2.95
CA TYR A 60 4.96 -4.49 1.74
C TYR A 60 4.19 -3.16 1.62
N ALA A 61 3.62 -2.64 2.71
CA ALA A 61 2.95 -1.34 2.70
C ALA A 61 3.89 -0.19 2.29
N LEU A 62 5.15 -0.21 2.76
CA LEU A 62 6.17 0.77 2.37
C LEU A 62 6.54 0.63 0.89
N PHE A 63 6.65 -0.59 0.39
CA PHE A 63 6.90 -0.85 -1.03
C PHE A 63 5.77 -0.29 -1.91
N VAL A 64 4.50 -0.55 -1.58
CA VAL A 64 3.33 -0.01 -2.29
C VAL A 64 3.34 1.52 -2.27
N GLN A 65 3.66 2.14 -1.13
CA GLN A 65 3.83 3.59 -1.05
C GLN A 65 4.96 4.11 -1.97
N SER A 66 6.05 3.36 -2.13
CA SER A 66 7.14 3.74 -3.04
C SER A 66 6.71 3.74 -4.51
N ILE A 67 5.86 2.77 -4.90
CA ILE A 67 5.26 2.73 -6.24
C ILE A 67 4.36 3.95 -6.46
N GLU A 68 3.50 4.26 -5.50
CA GLU A 68 2.61 5.43 -5.57
C GLU A 68 3.42 6.73 -5.80
N MET A 69 4.47 6.94 -5.00
CA MET A 69 5.35 8.10 -5.12
C MET A 69 6.06 8.15 -6.47
N PHE A 70 6.51 7.00 -6.97
CA PHE A 70 7.13 6.89 -8.29
C PHE A 70 6.16 7.31 -9.40
N LEU A 71 4.92 6.81 -9.38
CA LEU A 71 3.89 7.15 -10.38
C LEU A 71 3.55 8.65 -10.35
N ARG A 72 3.33 9.21 -9.15
CA ARG A 72 3.06 10.65 -8.98
C ARG A 72 4.22 11.52 -9.45
N SER A 73 5.46 11.15 -9.12
CA SER A 73 6.64 11.90 -9.54
C SER A 73 6.86 11.84 -11.05
N SER A 74 6.59 10.69 -11.67
CA SER A 74 6.68 10.50 -13.11
C SER A 74 5.63 11.35 -13.85
N ALA A 75 4.39 11.37 -13.37
CA ALA A 75 3.33 12.23 -13.92
C ALA A 75 3.67 13.73 -13.83
N LYS A 76 4.33 14.17 -12.76
CA LYS A 76 4.78 15.56 -12.59
C LYS A 76 5.90 15.95 -13.57
N LYS A 77 6.78 15.00 -13.93
CA LYS A 77 7.90 15.24 -14.85
C LYS A 77 7.46 15.28 -16.33
N MET A 78 6.37 14.61 -16.67
CA MET A 78 5.76 14.65 -18.00
C MET A 78 4.97 15.95 -18.20
N LYS A 79 5.68 17.07 -18.39
CA LYS A 79 5.10 18.39 -18.70
C LYS A 79 4.06 18.29 -19.81
#